data_AF-A0A7S1P7E2-F1
#
_entry.id   AF-A0A7S1P7E2-F1
#
_cell.length_a   1.000
_cell.length_b   1.000
_cell.length_c   1.000
_cell.angle_alpha   90.00
_cell.angle_beta   90.00
_cell.angle_gamma   90.00
#
_symmetry.space_group_name_H-M   'P 1'
#
loop_
_entity.id
_entity.type
_entity.pdbx_description
1 polymer ?
#
loop_
_entity_poly.entity_id
_entity_poly.type
_entity_poly.pdbx_seq_one_letter_code
_entity_poly.pdbx_strand_id
1 'polypeptide(L)'
;MGAYLSQPRTDKDSEDGGDLSSGVSRFGVSSMQGWRQTMEDAHLAKPDFADTAAVYGVFDGHGGHAVSNWVAKHLCDVLKEQLQSAPRNADQDPSAADAHPEDVRAVKAALARTFLTLDERMQKPESRRELKELHEEIKTKQAASSDDADDEAEEDSPLADASGGLPPLLRQLLGVGVPRGRGRGSRGRGNRGG
;
A
#
# COMPACT_ATOMS: atom_id res chain seq x y z
N MET A 1 -5.89 33.77 15.15
CA MET A 1 -6.10 32.43 15.71
C MET A 1 -4.79 31.69 15.64
N GLY A 2 -4.39 31.00 16.72
CA GLY A 2 -3.12 30.26 16.77
C GLY A 2 -3.18 28.95 15.98
N ALA A 3 -2.04 28.25 15.88
CA ALA A 3 -1.90 26.99 15.15
C ALA A 3 -2.63 25.78 15.78
N TYR A 4 -3.38 26.00 16.86
CA TYR A 4 -4.00 24.96 17.67
C TYR A 4 -5.50 25.20 17.85
N LEU A 5 -6.24 24.11 17.99
CA LEU A 5 -7.63 24.09 18.39
C LEU A 5 -7.80 24.45 19.87
N SER A 6 -9.02 24.81 20.27
CA SER A 6 -9.37 25.03 21.68
C SER A 6 -9.42 23.73 22.49
N GLN A 7 -9.70 22.61 21.83
CA GLN A 7 -9.70 21.25 22.38
C GLN A 7 -9.14 20.28 21.33
N PRO A 8 -8.51 19.17 21.74
CA PRO A 8 -8.00 18.20 20.78
C PRO A 8 -9.15 17.42 20.16
N ARG A 9 -9.06 17.13 18.85
CA ARG A 9 -9.90 16.12 18.21
C ARG A 9 -9.35 14.75 18.54
N THR A 10 -10.16 13.97 19.26
CA THR A 10 -9.75 12.67 19.80
C THR A 10 -10.27 11.47 19.02
N ASP A 11 -11.07 11.71 17.98
CA ASP A 11 -11.54 10.69 17.04
C ASP A 11 -10.36 9.91 16.48
N LYS A 12 -10.58 8.61 16.29
CA LYS A 12 -9.58 7.69 15.77
C LYS A 12 -10.03 7.22 14.41
N ASP A 13 -9.21 7.45 13.40
CA ASP A 13 -9.31 6.73 12.14
C ASP A 13 -8.42 5.49 12.26
N SER A 14 -9.03 4.31 12.30
CA SER A 14 -8.32 3.06 12.55
C SER A 14 -8.66 2.04 11.47
N GLU A 15 -7.64 1.31 11.06
CA GLU A 15 -7.72 0.27 10.04
C GLU A 15 -6.89 -0.93 10.52
N ASP A 16 -7.36 -2.14 10.26
CA ASP A 16 -6.59 -3.35 10.48
C ASP A 16 -6.79 -4.34 9.32
N GLY A 17 -5.88 -5.29 9.20
CA GLY A 17 -5.97 -6.26 8.13
C GLY A 17 -4.76 -7.18 8.00
N GLY A 18 -4.70 -7.84 6.84
CA GLY A 18 -3.73 -8.90 6.56
C GLY A 18 -4.13 -10.25 7.19
N ASP A 19 -3.35 -11.28 6.89
CA ASP A 19 -3.56 -12.64 7.38
C ASP A 19 -2.22 -13.36 7.55
N LEU A 20 -2.00 -13.99 8.71
CA LEU A 20 -0.79 -14.79 8.98
C LEU A 20 -0.92 -16.24 8.47
N SER A 21 -2.15 -16.69 8.17
CA SER A 21 -2.39 -18.05 7.70
C SER A 21 -2.15 -18.21 6.19
N SER A 22 -2.45 -17.17 5.42
CA SER A 22 -2.31 -17.14 3.97
C SER A 22 -1.40 -16.03 3.42
N GLY A 23 -1.08 -15.02 4.24
CA GLY A 23 -0.28 -13.86 3.85
C GLY A 23 1.02 -13.72 4.65
N VAL A 24 1.71 -12.61 4.43
CA VAL A 24 3.05 -12.36 4.97
C VAL A 24 2.99 -11.67 6.35
N SER A 25 1.92 -10.93 6.62
CA SER A 25 1.78 -10.12 7.84
C SER A 25 0.31 -9.81 8.15
N ARG A 26 0.07 -9.45 9.42
CA ARG A 26 -1.14 -8.76 9.90
C ARG A 26 -0.73 -7.38 10.43
N PHE A 27 -1.62 -6.41 10.32
CA PHE A 27 -1.38 -5.05 10.78
C PHE A 27 -2.60 -4.45 11.47
N GLY A 28 -2.34 -3.41 12.24
CA GLY A 28 -3.33 -2.44 12.71
C GLY A 28 -2.68 -1.07 12.70
N VAL A 29 -3.43 -0.04 12.34
CA VAL A 29 -3.02 1.36 12.29
C VAL A 29 -4.14 2.21 12.88
N SER A 30 -3.76 3.30 13.54
CA SER A 30 -4.70 4.27 14.09
C SER A 30 -4.08 5.65 14.04
N SER A 31 -4.86 6.65 13.63
CA SER A 31 -4.43 8.04 13.52
C SER A 31 -5.40 8.97 14.26
N MET A 32 -4.91 10.13 14.70
CA MET A 32 -5.67 11.13 15.46
C MET A 32 -5.12 12.52 15.17
N GLN A 33 -5.99 13.48 14.82
CA GLN A 33 -5.60 14.87 14.57
C GLN A 33 -5.06 15.59 15.81
N GLY A 34 -5.66 15.35 16.98
CA GLY A 34 -5.27 15.99 18.23
C GLY A 34 -5.47 17.50 18.18
N TRP A 35 -4.45 18.27 18.58
CA TRP A 35 -4.55 19.73 18.75
C TRP A 35 -4.38 20.54 17.46
N ARG A 36 -3.96 19.91 16.36
CA ARG A 36 -3.70 20.61 15.10
C ARG A 36 -5.01 21.03 14.45
N GLN A 37 -4.97 22.11 13.66
CA GLN A 37 -6.15 22.57 12.92
C GLN A 37 -6.54 21.63 11.78
N THR A 38 -5.55 20.99 11.16
CA THR A 38 -5.69 20.05 10.05
C THR A 38 -4.96 18.75 10.38
N MET A 39 -5.45 17.64 9.82
CA MET A 39 -4.75 16.35 9.86
C MET A 39 -3.93 16.21 8.58
N GLU A 40 -2.60 16.31 8.69
CA GLU A 40 -1.70 16.28 7.52
C GLU A 40 -1.01 14.92 7.32
N ASP A 41 -1.12 14.01 8.29
CA ASP A 41 -0.56 12.67 8.19
C ASP A 41 -1.33 11.81 7.19
N ALA A 42 -0.64 10.82 6.61
CA ALA A 42 -1.22 9.71 5.88
C ALA A 42 -0.47 8.42 6.21
N HIS A 43 -1.10 7.28 5.99
CA HIS A 43 -0.47 5.97 6.11
C HIS A 43 -0.62 5.13 4.86
N LEU A 44 0.27 4.16 4.71
CA LEU A 44 0.22 3.10 3.71
C LEU A 44 0.26 1.76 4.45
N ALA A 45 -0.72 0.90 4.19
CA ALA A 45 -0.70 -0.47 4.65
C ALA A 45 -1.01 -1.42 3.49
N LYS A 46 0.02 -2.13 3.02
CA LYS A 46 -0.08 -3.08 1.91
C LYS A 46 0.47 -4.46 2.34
N PRO A 47 -0.32 -5.25 3.10
CA PRO A 47 0.09 -6.60 3.54
C PRO A 47 0.31 -7.58 2.37
N ASP A 48 -0.29 -7.30 1.22
CA ASP A 48 -0.28 -8.06 -0.02
C ASP A 48 0.55 -7.34 -1.12
N PHE A 49 1.65 -6.69 -0.72
CA PHE A 49 2.48 -5.97 -1.69
C PHE A 49 3.10 -6.93 -2.72
N ALA A 50 3.59 -8.07 -2.25
CA ALA A 50 4.06 -9.22 -3.03
C ALA A 50 3.78 -10.52 -2.25
N ASP A 51 3.86 -11.68 -2.91
CA ASP A 51 3.60 -12.99 -2.28
C ASP A 51 4.45 -13.23 -1.01
N THR A 52 5.62 -12.58 -0.90
CA THR A 52 6.55 -12.73 0.24
C THR A 52 6.90 -11.42 0.93
N ALA A 53 6.24 -10.31 0.59
CA ALA A 53 6.56 -9.02 1.19
C ALA A 53 5.31 -8.15 1.39
N ALA A 54 5.34 -7.40 2.48
CA ALA A 54 4.38 -6.34 2.78
C ALA A 54 5.10 -4.99 2.83
N VAL A 55 4.37 -3.91 2.54
CA VAL A 55 4.88 -2.54 2.65
C VAL A 55 3.99 -1.74 3.58
N TYR A 56 4.61 -1.07 4.54
CA TYR A 56 3.96 -0.17 5.48
C TYR A 56 4.72 1.15 5.55
N GLY A 57 3.99 2.25 5.67
CA GLY A 57 4.58 3.59 5.74
C GLY A 57 3.70 4.58 6.48
N VAL A 58 4.32 5.55 7.13
CA VAL A 58 3.67 6.70 7.75
C VAL A 58 4.31 7.95 7.17
N PHE A 59 3.48 8.90 6.76
CA PHE A 59 3.90 10.13 6.09
C PHE A 59 3.38 11.33 6.88
N ASP A 60 4.26 11.97 7.63
CA ASP A 60 4.00 13.21 8.38
C ASP A 60 4.02 14.39 7.39
N GLY A 61 2.83 14.91 7.06
CA GLY A 61 2.68 16.01 6.11
C GLY A 61 3.00 17.37 6.75
N HIS A 62 3.52 18.30 5.94
CA HIS A 62 3.68 19.68 6.37
C HIS A 62 3.28 20.66 5.26
N GLY A 63 2.60 21.75 5.64
CA GLY A 63 2.16 22.77 4.69
C GLY A 63 1.00 22.30 3.82
N GLY A 64 0.27 21.29 4.28
CA GLY A 64 -0.88 20.68 3.63
C GLY A 64 -0.78 19.15 3.53
N HIS A 65 -1.93 18.49 3.56
CA HIS A 65 -2.09 17.03 3.49
C HIS A 65 -1.91 16.41 2.10
N ALA A 66 -1.77 17.21 1.04
CA ALA A 66 -1.83 16.69 -0.33
C ALA A 66 -0.67 15.75 -0.67
N VAL A 67 0.56 16.10 -0.28
CA VAL A 67 1.77 15.32 -0.62
C VAL A 67 1.83 14.01 0.14
N SER A 68 1.57 14.02 1.46
CA SER A 68 1.54 12.80 2.29
C SER A 68 0.53 11.78 1.74
N ASN A 69 -0.68 12.23 1.41
CA ASN A 69 -1.72 11.39 0.84
C ASN A 69 -1.38 10.90 -0.58
N TRP A 70 -0.81 11.75 -1.44
CA TRP A 70 -0.40 11.35 -2.78
C TRP A 70 0.72 10.30 -2.73
N VAL A 71 1.72 10.47 -1.85
CA VAL A 71 2.78 9.48 -1.66
C VAL A 71 2.21 8.16 -1.13
N ALA A 72 1.33 8.20 -0.13
CA ALA A 72 0.67 6.99 0.38
C ALA A 72 -0.06 6.20 -0.71
N LYS A 73 -0.72 6.90 -1.63
CA LYS A 73 -1.46 6.30 -2.75
C LYS A 73 -0.54 5.70 -3.83
N HIS A 74 0.57 6.36 -4.15
CA HIS A 74 1.38 6.03 -5.34
C HIS A 74 2.68 5.27 -5.05
N LEU A 75 3.16 5.24 -3.80
CA LEU A 75 4.46 4.67 -3.47
C LEU A 75 4.58 3.19 -3.85
N CYS A 76 3.56 2.38 -3.59
CA CYS A 76 3.59 0.95 -3.92
C CYS A 76 3.71 0.70 -5.42
N ASP A 77 3.00 1.46 -6.25
CA ASP A 77 3.02 1.27 -7.70
C ASP A 77 4.38 1.66 -8.27
N VAL A 78 4.91 2.81 -7.84
CA VAL A 78 6.26 3.24 -8.24
C VAL A 78 7.31 2.25 -7.75
N LEU A 79 7.21 1.74 -6.51
CA LEU A 79 8.15 0.76 -6.00
C LEU A 79 8.14 -0.54 -6.82
N LYS A 80 6.95 -1.02 -7.23
CA LYS A 80 6.82 -2.18 -8.11
C LYS A 80 7.49 -1.94 -9.46
N GLU A 81 7.27 -0.79 -10.07
CA GLU A 81 7.95 -0.41 -11.31
C GLU A 81 9.48 -0.38 -11.13
N GLN A 82 9.99 0.19 -10.03
CA GLN A 82 11.43 0.31 -9.78
C GLN A 82 12.12 -1.02 -9.46
N LEU A 83 11.38 -1.96 -8.85
CA LEU A 83 11.83 -3.34 -8.64
C LEU A 83 11.89 -4.10 -9.97
N GLN A 84 10.95 -3.85 -10.88
CA GLN A 84 10.91 -4.47 -12.22
C GLN A 84 11.95 -3.87 -13.18
N SER A 85 12.27 -2.58 -13.04
CA SER A 85 13.22 -1.86 -13.90
C SER A 85 14.67 -1.96 -13.45
N ALA A 86 14.95 -2.66 -12.35
CA ALA A 86 16.27 -2.72 -11.74
C ALA A 86 17.36 -3.10 -12.76
N PRO A 87 18.32 -2.21 -13.06
CA PRO A 87 19.47 -2.58 -13.88
C PRO A 87 20.27 -3.60 -13.09
N ARG A 88 20.53 -4.78 -13.67
CA ARG A 88 21.35 -5.83 -13.04
C ARG A 88 22.77 -5.37 -12.63
N ASN A 89 23.19 -4.16 -13.04
CA ASN A 89 24.57 -3.65 -12.87
C ASN A 89 24.67 -2.16 -12.50
N ALA A 90 23.57 -1.48 -12.12
CA ALA A 90 23.68 -0.07 -11.67
C ALA A 90 24.07 -0.04 -10.20
N ASP A 91 25.11 0.71 -9.87
CA ASP A 91 25.75 0.85 -8.54
C ASP A 91 26.76 -0.25 -8.20
N GLN A 92 27.60 -0.63 -9.16
CA GLN A 92 28.98 -1.01 -8.82
C GLN A 92 29.77 0.28 -8.53
N ASP A 93 29.53 0.90 -7.38
CA ASP A 93 30.59 1.68 -6.74
C ASP A 93 31.59 0.65 -6.21
N PRO A 94 32.77 0.47 -6.84
CA PRO A 94 33.74 -0.51 -6.41
C PRO A 94 34.38 -0.14 -5.06
N SER A 95 34.16 1.10 -4.58
CA SER A 95 34.70 1.62 -3.33
C SER A 95 33.79 1.38 -2.12
N ALA A 96 32.50 1.11 -2.35
CA ALA A 96 31.58 0.69 -1.31
C ALA A 96 31.64 -0.83 -1.22
N ALA A 97 32.39 -1.34 -0.23
CA ALA A 97 32.31 -2.72 0.23
C ALA A 97 30.92 -3.00 0.86
N ASP A 98 29.84 -2.81 0.10
CA ASP A 98 28.47 -3.00 0.56
C ASP A 98 28.25 -4.53 0.66
N ALA A 99 28.53 -5.06 1.85
CA ALA A 99 28.57 -6.49 2.19
C ALA A 99 27.19 -7.19 2.13
N HIS A 100 26.16 -6.47 1.69
CA HIS A 100 24.81 -7.01 1.55
C HIS A 100 24.68 -7.94 0.33
N PRO A 101 23.80 -8.96 0.43
CA PRO A 101 23.43 -9.78 -0.73
C PRO A 101 22.92 -8.95 -1.90
N GLU A 102 23.08 -9.47 -3.12
CA GLU A 102 22.66 -8.81 -4.37
C GLU A 102 21.19 -8.35 -4.31
N ASP A 103 20.30 -9.21 -3.84
CA ASP A 103 18.86 -8.91 -3.73
C ASP A 103 18.59 -7.73 -2.79
N VAL A 104 19.31 -7.65 -1.66
CA VAL A 104 19.18 -6.55 -0.69
C VAL A 104 19.67 -5.25 -1.30
N ARG A 105 20.76 -5.29 -2.07
CA ARG A 105 21.27 -4.14 -2.80
C ARG A 105 20.28 -3.67 -3.87
N ALA A 106 19.66 -4.60 -4.59
CA ALA A 106 18.64 -4.29 -5.60
C ALA A 106 17.42 -3.61 -4.99
N VAL A 107 16.91 -4.11 -3.85
CA VAL A 107 15.80 -3.49 -3.12
C VAL A 107 16.17 -2.10 -2.62
N LYS A 108 17.37 -1.92 -2.04
CA LYS A 108 17.86 -0.61 -1.58
C LYS A 108 17.91 0.40 -2.74
N ALA A 109 18.45 0.00 -3.89
CA ALA A 109 18.54 0.86 -5.06
C ALA A 109 17.15 1.17 -5.65
N ALA A 110 16.25 0.19 -5.70
CA ALA A 110 14.87 0.39 -6.16
C ALA A 110 14.10 1.35 -5.23
N LEU A 111 14.25 1.21 -3.92
CA LEU A 111 13.64 2.12 -2.96
C LEU A 111 14.15 3.55 -3.12
N ALA A 112 15.47 3.73 -3.26
CA ALA A 112 16.05 5.06 -3.51
C ALA A 112 15.48 5.69 -4.80
N ARG A 113 15.44 4.94 -5.91
CA ARG A 113 14.82 5.41 -7.16
C ARG A 113 13.33 5.70 -7.01
N THR A 114 12.63 4.97 -6.15
CA THR A 114 11.19 5.18 -5.90
C THR A 114 10.94 6.57 -5.34
N PHE A 115 11.70 6.99 -4.32
CA PHE A 115 11.56 8.33 -3.74
C PHE A 115 11.88 9.43 -4.75
N LEU A 116 12.96 9.28 -5.52
CA LEU A 116 13.32 10.25 -6.57
C LEU A 116 12.23 10.32 -7.66
N THR A 117 11.72 9.17 -8.09
CA THR A 117 10.68 9.08 -9.11
C THR A 117 9.36 9.69 -8.63
N LEU A 118 8.98 9.46 -7.36
CA LEU A 118 7.79 10.09 -6.77
C LEU A 118 7.93 11.61 -6.79
N ASP A 119 9.08 12.15 -6.36
CA ASP A 119 9.33 13.59 -6.35
C ASP A 119 9.25 14.20 -7.77
N GLU A 120 9.92 13.57 -8.75
CA GLU A 120 9.83 13.99 -10.15
C GLU A 120 8.40 13.90 -10.71
N ARG A 121 7.67 12.82 -10.39
CA ARG A 121 6.28 12.63 -10.84
C ARG A 121 5.36 13.70 -10.25
N MET A 122 5.52 14.06 -8.98
CA MET A 122 4.68 15.08 -8.33
C MET A 122 4.83 16.46 -8.97
N GLN A 123 5.97 16.75 -9.61
CA GLN A 123 6.20 18.02 -10.31
C GLN A 123 5.49 18.10 -11.66
N LYS A 124 5.02 16.98 -12.23
CA LYS A 124 4.35 16.93 -13.54
C LYS A 124 2.96 17.59 -13.50
N PRO A 125 2.50 18.25 -14.59
CA PRO A 125 1.22 18.96 -14.62
C PRO A 125 0.01 18.10 -14.22
N GLU A 126 0.00 16.82 -14.61
CA GLU A 126 -1.07 15.88 -14.33
C GLU A 126 -1.14 15.57 -12.82
N SER A 127 0.00 15.25 -12.22
CA SER A 127 0.10 15.00 -10.77
C SER A 127 -0.20 16.25 -9.96
N ARG A 128 0.20 17.44 -10.42
CA ARG A 128 -0.15 18.72 -9.78
C ARG A 128 -1.65 19.01 -9.79
N ARG A 129 -2.37 18.51 -10.80
CA ARG A 129 -3.83 18.57 -10.82
C ARG A 129 -4.43 17.60 -9.80
N GLU A 130 -3.95 16.35 -9.79
CA GLU A 130 -4.39 15.36 -8.80
C GLU A 130 -4.14 15.84 -7.36
N LEU A 131 -2.97 16.42 -7.07
CA LEU A 131 -2.64 16.99 -5.75
C LEU A 131 -3.62 18.07 -5.31
N LYS A 132 -4.09 18.92 -6.24
CA LYS A 132 -5.11 19.93 -5.94
C LYS A 132 -6.47 19.31 -5.68
N GLU A 133 -6.84 18.32 -6.49
CA GLU A 133 -8.10 17.59 -6.31
C GLU A 133 -8.13 16.87 -4.96
N LEU A 134 -7.05 16.17 -4.60
CA LEU A 134 -6.85 15.55 -3.28
C LEU A 134 -6.91 16.58 -2.14
N HIS A 135 -6.28 17.75 -2.32
CA HIS A 135 -6.30 18.79 -1.30
C HIS A 135 -7.73 19.23 -0.99
N GLU A 136 -8.54 19.55 -2.01
CA GLU A 136 -9.92 20.00 -1.82
C GLU A 136 -10.83 18.88 -1.29
N GLU A 137 -10.65 17.64 -1.76
CA GLU A 137 -11.41 16.49 -1.25
C GLU A 137 -11.18 16.29 0.25
N ILE A 138 -9.92 16.19 0.68
CA ILE A 138 -9.57 15.94 2.08
C ILE A 138 -9.95 17.13 2.96
N LYS A 139 -9.76 18.36 2.46
CA LYS A 139 -10.18 19.57 3.18
C LYS A 139 -11.70 19.58 3.41
N THR A 140 -12.48 19.16 2.42
CA THR A 140 -13.94 19.05 2.54
C THR A 140 -14.32 17.98 3.57
N LYS A 141 -13.67 16.80 3.55
CA LYS A 141 -13.90 15.74 4.56
C LYS A 141 -13.53 16.20 5.98
N GLN A 142 -12.40 16.87 6.14
CA GLN A 142 -11.98 17.39 7.45
C GLN A 142 -12.93 18.48 7.97
N ALA A 143 -13.46 19.34 7.09
CA ALA A 143 -14.47 20.33 7.47
C ALA A 143 -15.82 19.70 7.82
N ALA A 144 -16.29 18.70 7.06
CA ALA A 144 -17.54 17.99 7.37
C ALA A 144 -17.45 17.27 8.73
N SER A 145 -16.29 16.68 9.03
CA SER A 145 -16.06 16.03 10.33
C SER A 145 -15.97 17.00 11.52
N SER A 146 -15.94 18.32 11.29
CA SER A 146 -15.90 19.32 12.37
C SER A 146 -17.27 19.83 12.83
N ASP A 147 -18.35 19.50 12.11
CA ASP A 147 -19.69 20.02 12.39
C ASP A 147 -20.62 19.07 13.18
N ASP A 148 -20.24 17.81 13.43
CA ASP A 148 -21.08 16.85 14.16
C ASP A 148 -20.31 16.22 15.35
N ALA A 149 -20.53 16.78 16.53
CA ALA A 149 -20.69 15.95 17.71
C ALA A 149 -22.12 15.42 17.66
N ASP A 150 -22.32 14.26 17.02
CA ASP A 150 -23.34 13.25 17.35
C ASP A 150 -23.40 12.16 16.26
N ASP A 151 -22.83 11.01 16.62
CA ASP A 151 -23.38 9.65 16.45
C ASP A 151 -23.36 8.86 15.12
N GLU A 152 -22.99 7.60 15.35
CA GLU A 152 -23.17 6.33 14.64
C GLU A 152 -22.40 5.96 13.35
N ALA A 153 -21.68 4.84 13.50
CA ALA A 153 -21.00 4.04 12.49
C ALA A 153 -21.99 3.30 11.57
N GLU A 154 -21.55 2.84 10.41
CA GLU A 154 -21.99 1.57 9.79
C GLU A 154 -20.98 1.06 8.73
N GLU A 155 -20.92 -0.27 8.63
CA GLU A 155 -19.94 -1.11 7.94
C GLU A 155 -20.27 -1.43 6.47
N ASP A 156 -19.23 -1.92 5.78
CA ASP A 156 -19.20 -3.10 4.89
C ASP A 156 -19.01 -2.93 3.37
N SER A 157 -18.15 -3.83 2.87
CA SER A 157 -17.68 -4.08 1.49
C SER A 157 -18.43 -5.29 0.88
N PRO A 158 -18.28 -5.70 -0.42
CA PRO A 158 -17.09 -6.47 -0.86
C PRO A 158 -16.72 -6.45 -2.37
N LEU A 159 -15.55 -7.06 -2.67
CA LEU A 159 -14.83 -7.23 -3.95
C LEU A 159 -15.38 -8.29 -4.94
N ALA A 160 -14.91 -8.25 -6.20
CA ALA A 160 -14.91 -9.39 -7.14
C ALA A 160 -13.69 -9.43 -8.12
N ASP A 161 -13.38 -10.65 -8.56
CA ASP A 161 -12.17 -11.24 -9.22
C ASP A 161 -12.15 -11.19 -10.78
N ALA A 162 -10.95 -11.25 -11.41
CA ALA A 162 -10.68 -12.04 -12.64
C ALA A 162 -9.19 -12.13 -13.05
N SER A 163 -8.81 -13.32 -13.56
CA SER A 163 -7.47 -13.85 -13.88
C SER A 163 -6.95 -13.67 -15.34
N GLY A 164 -5.63 -13.73 -15.55
CA GLY A 164 -4.95 -14.01 -16.85
C GLY A 164 -3.41 -13.97 -16.77
N GLY A 165 -2.68 -14.95 -17.33
CA GLY A 165 -1.31 -15.36 -16.90
C GLY A 165 -0.07 -14.69 -17.51
N LEU A 166 1.02 -14.69 -16.72
CA LEU A 166 2.36 -14.10 -16.94
C LEU A 166 3.49 -15.09 -16.49
N PRO A 167 4.76 -14.90 -16.89
CA PRO A 167 5.89 -15.85 -16.73
C PRO A 167 6.48 -16.02 -15.29
N PRO A 168 7.34 -17.05 -15.01
CA PRO A 168 7.49 -17.70 -13.69
C PRO A 168 7.97 -16.87 -12.48
N LEU A 169 8.92 -15.94 -12.62
CA LEU A 169 9.34 -15.08 -11.50
C LEU A 169 8.38 -13.91 -11.27
N LEU A 170 7.74 -13.41 -12.34
CA LEU A 170 6.61 -12.47 -12.23
C LEU A 170 5.39 -13.15 -11.60
N ARG A 171 5.24 -14.46 -11.80
CA ARG A 171 4.15 -15.29 -11.26
C ARG A 171 4.19 -15.51 -9.75
N GLN A 172 5.39 -15.41 -9.16
CA GLN A 172 5.66 -15.56 -7.72
C GLN A 172 5.68 -14.21 -6.97
N LEU A 173 5.53 -13.10 -7.68
CA LEU A 173 5.30 -11.77 -7.11
C LEU A 173 3.86 -11.28 -7.36
N LEU A 174 3.11 -11.97 -8.23
CA LEU A 174 1.76 -11.61 -8.70
C LEU A 174 0.73 -12.75 -8.57
N GLY A 175 1.07 -13.87 -7.91
CA GLY A 175 0.11 -14.90 -7.49
C GLY A 175 -0.73 -15.66 -8.54
N VAL A 176 -0.19 -16.13 -9.67
CA VAL A 176 -1.00 -16.95 -10.64
C VAL A 176 -0.59 -18.44 -10.63
N GLY A 177 -1.41 -19.33 -10.07
CA GLY A 177 -1.12 -20.76 -9.90
C GLY A 177 -1.24 -21.65 -11.16
N VAL A 178 -0.44 -22.73 -11.20
CA VAL A 178 -0.62 -23.92 -12.08
C VAL A 178 -1.73 -24.80 -11.49
N PRO A 179 -2.67 -25.38 -12.28
CA PRO A 179 -3.66 -26.30 -11.74
C PRO A 179 -3.01 -27.64 -11.35
N ARG A 180 -3.13 -28.00 -10.07
CA ARG A 180 -2.82 -29.35 -9.57
C ARG A 180 -3.93 -30.32 -10.02
N GLY A 181 -3.51 -31.44 -10.61
CA GLY A 181 -4.38 -32.50 -11.09
C GLY A 181 -5.31 -33.06 -9.99
N ARG A 182 -6.60 -33.19 -10.31
CA ARG A 182 -7.55 -33.87 -9.45
C ARG A 182 -7.34 -35.38 -9.56
N GLY A 183 -6.72 -35.97 -8.54
CA GLY A 183 -6.97 -37.35 -8.18
C GLY A 183 -8.44 -37.51 -7.77
N ARG A 184 -9.16 -38.40 -8.45
CA ARG A 184 -10.47 -38.94 -8.05
C ARG A 184 -10.19 -40.44 -7.84
N GLY A 185 -10.24 -40.99 -6.64
CA GLY A 185 -11.35 -40.92 -5.69
C GLY A 185 -12.26 -42.10 -5.97
N SER A 186 -12.02 -43.21 -5.26
CA SER A 186 -12.74 -44.48 -5.36
C SER A 186 -14.25 -44.30 -5.26
N ARG A 187 -15.00 -44.97 -6.13
CA ARG A 187 -16.42 -45.26 -5.92
C ARG A 187 -16.63 -46.76 -6.01
N GLY A 188 -16.91 -47.36 -4.86
CA GLY A 188 -17.60 -48.64 -4.79
C GLY A 188 -19.04 -48.48 -5.28
N ARG A 189 -19.49 -49.45 -6.09
CA ARG A 189 -20.90 -49.82 -6.26
C ARG A 189 -20.94 -51.26 -6.78
N GLY A 190 -21.78 -52.07 -6.15
CA GLY A 190 -21.80 -53.51 -6.34
C GLY A 190 -22.61 -54.01 -7.53
N ASN A 191 -22.49 -55.34 -7.69
CA ASN A 191 -23.46 -56.33 -8.14
C ASN A 191 -24.19 -56.12 -9.49
N ARG A 192 -23.91 -57.03 -10.45
CA ARG A 192 -24.90 -57.80 -11.24
C ARG A 192 -24.20 -58.81 -12.18
N GLY A 193 -24.54 -60.09 -12.03
CA GLY A 193 -24.87 -61.03 -13.12
C GLY A 193 -23.74 -61.70 -13.90
N GLY A 194 -23.68 -63.04 -13.80
CA GLY A 194 -22.86 -63.94 -14.62
C GLY A 194 -22.50 -65.21 -13.86
#